data_AF-A0A8C2NHY3-F1
#
_entry.id   AF-A0A8C2NHY3-F1
#
_cell.length_a   1.000
_cell.length_b   1.000
_cell.length_c   1.000
_cell.angle_alpha   90.00
_cell.angle_beta   90.00
_cell.angle_gamma   90.00
#
_symmetry.space_group_name_H-M   'P 1'
#
loop_
_entity.id
_entity.type
_entity.pdbx_description
1 polymer ?
#
loop_
_entity_poly.entity_id
_entity_poly.type
_entity_poly.pdbx_seq_one_letter_code
_entity_poly.pdbx_strand_id
1 'polypeptide(L)'
;MLPKRRRARFASPRAAPSSAARFPGVTIYLAEPHMGRSRQAFLTRLAVSKGFRVLSTYSPEVTHVVMEGTSAEEAVCWQKRKTSALPPGCTRPVLLDISWFTESMAAGQPVPVECRHRLEVAVPKKKMPSPAWMLPYACQRPTPLVHHNASLSEALETLAEAAGFDGSEGRQISFYRAASVLKALPSPVTALSQLQGLPHFGEHSCRVVQELLEHGVCDEVERIRLSERYQTMKLFTQIFGVGVRTADQWYQKGLRTLDDLQEESHRLTQQQKAGLQHHQDLSALILRSEVEALQQVVEAAVTQALPGATVTLAGGFRRALSCTTSTSTASRET
;
A
#
# COMPACT_ATOMS: atom_id res chain seq x y z
N MET A 1 -42.93 -64.93 -36.78
CA MET A 1 -41.54 -65.03 -37.28
C MET A 1 -40.91 -63.64 -37.23
N LEU A 2 -40.07 -63.36 -36.23
CA LEU A 2 -38.98 -62.37 -36.25
C LEU A 2 -38.10 -62.66 -35.01
N PRO A 3 -36.76 -62.74 -35.12
CA PRO A 3 -35.97 -63.61 -34.24
C PRO A 3 -35.32 -62.86 -33.06
N LYS A 4 -35.31 -63.54 -31.89
CA LYS A 4 -34.50 -63.19 -30.71
C LYS A 4 -33.01 -63.29 -31.05
N ARG A 5 -32.25 -62.19 -30.93
CA ARG A 5 -30.78 -62.20 -31.03
C ARG A 5 -30.13 -62.36 -29.66
N ARG A 6 -29.29 -63.40 -29.56
CA ARG A 6 -28.47 -63.83 -28.42
C ARG A 6 -27.48 -62.75 -27.94
N ARG A 7 -27.30 -62.66 -26.62
CA ARG A 7 -26.17 -62.00 -25.95
C ARG A 7 -24.85 -62.65 -26.39
N ALA A 8 -23.96 -61.88 -27.00
CA ALA A 8 -22.57 -62.28 -27.22
C ALA A 8 -21.72 -61.96 -25.98
N ARG A 9 -20.89 -62.92 -25.58
CA ARG A 9 -19.98 -62.86 -24.44
C ARG A 9 -18.91 -61.78 -24.67
N PHE A 10 -18.61 -61.02 -23.61
CA PHE A 10 -17.47 -60.11 -23.55
C PHE A 10 -16.17 -60.89 -23.77
N ALA A 11 -15.45 -60.55 -24.85
CA ALA A 11 -14.05 -60.88 -25.00
C ALA A 11 -13.22 -59.78 -24.34
N SER A 12 -12.39 -60.16 -23.37
CA SER A 12 -11.41 -59.27 -22.74
C SER A 12 -10.43 -58.74 -23.80
N PRO A 13 -10.19 -57.42 -23.90
CA PRO A 13 -9.15 -56.92 -24.78
C PRO A 13 -7.76 -57.30 -24.25
N ARG A 14 -6.99 -57.98 -25.10
CA ARG A 14 -5.55 -58.22 -24.97
C ARG A 14 -4.83 -56.92 -24.59
N ALA A 15 -3.95 -57.03 -23.60
CA ALA A 15 -2.97 -56.00 -23.27
C ALA A 15 -2.08 -55.73 -24.50
N ALA A 16 -2.12 -54.49 -24.98
CA ALA A 16 -1.18 -53.95 -25.97
C ALA A 16 -0.04 -53.23 -25.22
N PRO A 17 1.18 -53.21 -25.78
CA PRO A 17 2.41 -52.90 -25.07
C PRO A 17 2.51 -51.42 -24.68
N SER A 18 3.26 -51.16 -23.60
CA SER A 18 3.54 -49.84 -23.05
C SER A 18 4.10 -48.88 -24.10
N SER A 19 3.27 -48.02 -24.67
CA SER A 19 3.75 -46.81 -25.34
C SER A 19 4.33 -45.89 -24.28
N ALA A 20 5.64 -45.66 -24.33
CA ALA A 20 6.27 -44.63 -23.51
C ALA A 20 5.51 -43.31 -23.69
N ALA A 21 5.00 -42.73 -22.60
CA ALA A 21 4.20 -41.51 -22.67
C ALA A 21 5.02 -40.39 -23.31
N ARG A 22 4.40 -39.63 -24.22
CA ARG A 22 5.08 -38.55 -24.97
C ARG A 22 5.55 -37.40 -24.06
N PHE A 23 5.00 -37.34 -22.84
CA PHE A 23 5.26 -36.28 -21.86
C PHE A 23 5.61 -36.90 -20.48
N PRO A 24 6.87 -37.26 -20.21
CA PRO A 24 7.26 -37.99 -18.99
C PRO A 24 7.10 -37.18 -17.70
N GLY A 25 7.01 -35.85 -17.77
CA GLY A 25 6.80 -34.96 -16.61
C GLY A 25 5.33 -34.76 -16.21
N VAL A 26 4.37 -35.28 -16.99
CA VAL A 26 2.94 -35.03 -16.79
C VAL A 26 2.17 -36.35 -16.72
N THR A 27 1.76 -36.71 -15.50
CA THR A 27 0.88 -37.84 -15.23
C THR A 27 -0.45 -37.31 -14.71
N ILE A 28 -1.51 -37.50 -15.50
CA ILE A 28 -2.84 -36.97 -15.22
C ILE A 28 -3.67 -38.02 -14.47
N TYR A 29 -4.40 -37.57 -13.45
CA TYR A 29 -5.50 -38.30 -12.84
C TYR A 29 -6.78 -37.47 -12.95
N LEU A 30 -7.84 -38.08 -13.50
CA LEU A 30 -9.16 -37.44 -13.65
C LEU A 30 -10.02 -37.81 -12.44
N ALA A 31 -10.26 -36.85 -11.55
CA ALA A 31 -11.03 -37.09 -10.33
C ALA A 31 -12.54 -37.12 -10.61
N GLU A 32 -13.25 -38.01 -9.91
CA GLU A 32 -14.66 -38.31 -10.15
C GLU A 32 -15.72 -37.45 -9.43
N PRO A 33 -15.46 -36.49 -8.50
CA PRO A 33 -16.53 -35.97 -7.62
C PRO A 33 -17.76 -35.43 -8.37
N HIS A 34 -17.57 -34.83 -9.56
CA HIS A 34 -18.65 -34.42 -10.46
C HIS A 34 -18.47 -34.92 -11.91
N MET A 35 -17.48 -35.79 -12.14
CA MET A 35 -17.16 -36.35 -13.45
C MET A 35 -17.66 -37.80 -13.53
N GLY A 36 -18.81 -38.01 -14.16
CA GLY A 36 -19.38 -39.36 -14.33
C GLY A 36 -18.46 -40.31 -15.12
N ARG A 37 -18.53 -41.61 -14.83
CA ARG A 37 -17.67 -42.66 -15.43
C ARG A 37 -17.57 -42.61 -16.96
N SER A 38 -18.68 -42.33 -17.65
CA SER A 38 -18.70 -42.19 -19.10
C SER A 38 -17.84 -41.02 -19.59
N ARG A 39 -17.90 -39.88 -18.90
CA ARG A 39 -17.12 -38.68 -19.22
C ARG A 39 -15.64 -38.88 -18.92
N GLN A 40 -15.32 -39.45 -17.76
CA GLN A 40 -13.95 -39.79 -17.40
C GLN A 40 -13.31 -40.76 -18.41
N ALA A 41 -14.05 -41.80 -18.86
CA ALA A 41 -13.57 -42.74 -19.87
C ALA A 41 -13.33 -42.06 -21.23
N PHE A 42 -14.20 -41.13 -21.63
CA PHE A 42 -14.02 -40.34 -22.85
C PHE A 42 -12.77 -39.46 -22.78
N LEU A 43 -12.61 -38.68 -21.71
CA LEU A 43 -11.45 -37.80 -21.52
C LEU A 43 -10.15 -38.60 -21.41
N THR A 44 -10.17 -39.76 -20.75
CA THR A 44 -9.02 -40.67 -20.68
C THR A 44 -8.60 -41.13 -22.07
N ARG A 45 -9.54 -41.59 -22.90
CA ARG A 45 -9.24 -42.00 -24.29
C ARG A 45 -8.70 -40.84 -25.12
N LEU A 46 -9.26 -39.64 -24.95
CA LEU A 46 -8.80 -38.44 -25.63
C LEU A 46 -7.35 -38.10 -25.27
N ALA A 47 -7.03 -38.05 -23.98
CA ALA A 47 -5.67 -37.75 -23.51
C ALA A 47 -4.66 -38.82 -23.94
N VAL A 48 -5.00 -40.11 -23.84
CA VAL A 48 -4.13 -41.19 -24.31
C VAL A 48 -3.90 -41.10 -25.83
N SER A 49 -4.93 -40.79 -26.62
CA SER A 49 -4.78 -40.60 -28.07
C SER A 49 -3.86 -39.45 -28.44
N LYS A 50 -3.70 -38.45 -27.56
CA LYS A 50 -2.79 -37.30 -27.70
C LYS A 50 -1.42 -37.53 -27.05
N GLY A 51 -1.15 -38.73 -26.52
CA GLY A 51 0.15 -39.12 -25.97
C GLY A 51 0.37 -38.77 -24.50
N PHE A 52 -0.67 -38.36 -23.76
CA PHE A 52 -0.59 -38.09 -22.33
C PHE A 52 -0.66 -39.39 -21.51
N ARG A 53 0.04 -39.41 -20.38
CA ARG A 53 -0.06 -40.49 -19.40
C ARG A 53 -1.25 -40.22 -18.48
N VAL A 54 -2.26 -41.09 -18.51
CA VAL A 54 -3.43 -41.00 -17.62
C VAL A 54 -3.50 -42.25 -16.74
N LEU A 55 -3.60 -42.07 -15.43
CA LEU A 55 -3.76 -43.19 -14.50
C LEU A 55 -5.24 -43.38 -14.15
N SER A 56 -5.68 -44.64 -14.17
CA SER A 56 -7.02 -45.05 -13.75
C SER A 56 -7.20 -45.08 -12.24
N THR A 57 -6.09 -45.13 -11.50
CA THR A 57 -6.06 -45.13 -10.04
C THR A 57 -5.11 -44.06 -9.55
N TYR A 58 -5.49 -43.39 -8.46
CA TYR A 58 -4.65 -42.37 -7.84
C TYR A 58 -3.41 -43.02 -7.23
N SER A 59 -2.23 -42.51 -7.57
CA SER A 59 -0.93 -43.04 -7.12
C SER A 59 0.06 -41.91 -6.88
N PRO A 60 1.21 -42.18 -6.22
CA PRO A 60 2.27 -41.18 -6.00
C PRO A 60 2.89 -40.61 -7.28
N GLU A 61 2.69 -41.28 -8.43
CA GLU A 61 3.24 -40.85 -9.73
C GLU A 61 2.40 -39.75 -10.38
N VAL A 62 1.21 -39.45 -9.84
CA VAL A 62 0.32 -38.41 -10.36
C VAL A 62 0.94 -37.04 -10.10
N THR A 63 1.11 -36.25 -11.15
CA THR A 63 1.59 -34.86 -11.03
C THR A 63 0.45 -33.85 -11.18
N HIS A 64 -0.59 -34.19 -11.94
CA HIS A 64 -1.72 -33.31 -12.25
C HIS A 64 -3.03 -34.04 -11.94
N VAL A 65 -3.85 -33.48 -11.05
CA VAL A 65 -5.21 -33.95 -10.78
C VAL A 65 -6.18 -32.97 -11.41
N VAL A 66 -6.99 -33.43 -12.34
CA VAL A 66 -7.99 -32.61 -13.04
C VAL A 66 -9.38 -32.95 -12.50
N MET A 67 -10.14 -31.91 -12.15
CA MET A 67 -11.51 -32.02 -11.66
C MET A 67 -12.41 -31.10 -12.48
N GLU A 68 -13.68 -31.46 -12.61
CA GLU A 68 -14.66 -30.67 -13.35
C GLU A 68 -15.76 -30.20 -12.41
N GLY A 69 -16.21 -28.95 -12.56
CA GLY A 69 -17.31 -28.40 -11.78
C GLY A 69 -17.10 -28.44 -10.25
N THR A 70 -15.85 -28.59 -9.81
CA THR A 70 -15.48 -28.78 -8.41
C THR A 70 -14.97 -27.46 -7.85
N SER A 71 -15.46 -27.04 -6.69
CA SER A 71 -14.95 -25.83 -6.04
C SER A 71 -13.53 -26.07 -5.50
N ALA A 72 -12.77 -24.99 -5.31
CA ALA A 72 -11.42 -25.09 -4.72
C ALA A 72 -11.43 -25.73 -3.32
N GLU A 73 -12.46 -25.46 -2.51
CA GLU A 73 -12.62 -26.02 -1.17
C GLU A 73 -12.83 -27.53 -1.20
N GLU A 74 -13.68 -27.99 -2.13
CA GLU A 74 -13.94 -29.41 -2.34
C GLU A 74 -12.69 -30.13 -2.87
N ALA A 75 -11.96 -29.50 -3.79
CA ALA A 75 -10.68 -29.98 -4.33
C ALA A 75 -9.62 -30.20 -3.23
N VAL A 76 -9.48 -29.24 -2.31
CA VAL A 76 -8.55 -29.34 -1.17
C VAL A 76 -9.01 -30.42 -0.17
N CYS A 77 -10.32 -30.52 0.09
CA CYS A 77 -10.85 -31.58 0.95
C CYS A 77 -10.62 -32.97 0.36
N TRP A 78 -10.79 -33.11 -0.96
CA TRP A 78 -10.47 -34.32 -1.70
C TRP A 78 -8.98 -34.68 -1.57
N GLN A 79 -8.08 -33.70 -1.76
CA GLN A 79 -6.63 -33.91 -1.63
C GLN A 79 -6.25 -34.32 -0.20
N LYS A 80 -6.82 -33.68 0.84
CA LYS A 80 -6.58 -34.06 2.24
C LYS A 80 -7.01 -35.51 2.53
N ARG A 81 -8.20 -35.91 2.05
CA ARG A 81 -8.71 -37.28 2.22
C ARG A 81 -7.81 -38.32 1.52
N LYS A 82 -7.33 -38.03 0.32
CA LYS A 82 -6.47 -38.95 -0.45
C LYS A 82 -5.01 -38.98 0.01
N THR A 83 -4.50 -37.86 0.52
CA THR A 83 -3.10 -37.73 0.97
C THR A 83 -2.89 -38.24 2.40
N SER A 84 -3.94 -38.29 3.23
CA SER A 84 -3.86 -38.89 4.57
C SER A 84 -3.58 -40.41 4.56
N ALA A 85 -3.66 -41.04 3.39
CA ALA A 85 -3.38 -42.47 3.18
C ALA A 85 -1.99 -42.76 2.59
N LEU A 86 -1.12 -41.74 2.44
CA LEU A 86 0.19 -41.87 1.77
C LEU A 86 1.37 -41.59 2.73
N PRO A 87 2.55 -42.21 2.52
CA PRO A 87 3.74 -41.98 3.34
C PRO A 87 4.22 -40.52 3.29
N PRO A 88 4.80 -39.98 4.38
CA PRO A 88 5.35 -38.63 4.42
C PRO A 88 6.61 -38.56 3.52
N GLY A 89 6.53 -37.80 2.41
CA GLY A 89 7.65 -37.60 1.48
C GLY A 89 7.28 -37.42 0.00
N CYS A 90 6.02 -37.66 -0.38
CA CYS A 90 5.58 -37.51 -1.78
C CYS A 90 5.32 -36.06 -2.19
N THR A 91 5.75 -35.71 -3.40
CA THR A 91 5.42 -34.44 -4.09
C THR A 91 3.91 -34.32 -4.23
N ARG A 92 3.34 -33.19 -3.80
CA ARG A 92 1.89 -32.98 -3.88
C ARG A 92 1.49 -32.71 -5.34
N PRO A 93 0.48 -33.41 -5.88
CA PRO A 93 -0.01 -33.12 -7.22
C PRO A 93 -0.68 -31.74 -7.29
N VAL A 94 -0.60 -31.10 -8.44
CA VAL A 94 -1.31 -29.84 -8.71
C VAL A 94 -2.78 -30.14 -8.96
N LEU A 95 -3.67 -29.43 -8.26
CA LEU A 95 -5.12 -29.55 -8.43
C LEU A 95 -5.59 -28.55 -9.49
N LEU A 96 -6.24 -29.05 -10.54
CA LEU A 96 -6.58 -28.29 -11.72
C LEU A 96 -8.04 -28.43 -12.09
N ASP A 97 -8.60 -27.34 -12.61
CA ASP A 97 -9.89 -27.31 -13.26
C ASP A 97 -9.81 -27.95 -14.67
N ILE A 98 -10.96 -28.39 -15.19
CA ILE A 98 -11.09 -29.02 -16.51
C ILE A 98 -10.64 -28.09 -17.66
N SER A 99 -10.64 -26.77 -17.46
CA SER A 99 -10.11 -25.79 -18.41
C SER A 99 -8.69 -26.11 -18.86
N TRP A 100 -7.76 -26.41 -17.93
CA TRP A 100 -6.39 -26.76 -18.29
C TRP A 100 -6.29 -28.01 -19.16
N PHE A 101 -7.11 -29.02 -18.84
CA PHE A 101 -7.15 -30.25 -19.62
C PHE A 101 -7.64 -29.95 -21.03
N THR A 102 -8.68 -29.14 -21.16
CA THR A 102 -9.26 -28.76 -22.45
C THR A 102 -8.26 -27.96 -23.30
N GLU A 103 -7.58 -26.97 -22.71
CA GLU A 103 -6.52 -26.20 -23.36
C GLU A 103 -5.34 -27.10 -23.80
N SER A 104 -4.92 -28.04 -22.95
CA SER A 104 -3.85 -29.00 -23.27
C SER A 104 -4.23 -29.98 -24.40
N MET A 105 -5.49 -30.42 -24.45
CA MET A 105 -5.98 -31.26 -25.54
C MET A 105 -6.07 -30.50 -26.87
N ALA A 106 -6.48 -29.23 -26.83
CA ALA A 106 -6.54 -28.35 -27.98
C ALA A 106 -5.13 -28.07 -28.54
N ALA A 107 -4.16 -27.78 -27.67
CA ALA A 107 -2.76 -27.55 -28.03
C ALA A 107 -2.01 -28.85 -28.44
N GLY A 108 -2.53 -30.03 -28.07
CA GLY A 108 -1.87 -31.32 -28.32
C GLY A 108 -0.61 -31.55 -27.50
N GLN A 109 -0.37 -30.72 -26.47
CA GLN A 109 0.73 -30.80 -25.52
C GLN A 109 0.32 -30.15 -24.18
N PRO A 110 0.96 -30.48 -23.04
CA PRO A 110 0.65 -29.85 -21.76
C PRO A 110 0.93 -28.34 -21.83
N VAL A 111 -0.08 -27.51 -21.59
CA VAL A 111 0.10 -26.06 -21.48
C VAL A 111 0.65 -25.68 -20.11
N PRO A 112 1.40 -24.56 -19.97
CA PRO A 112 1.83 -24.06 -18.67
C PRO A 112 0.64 -23.87 -17.71
N VAL A 113 0.82 -24.27 -16.45
CA VAL A 113 -0.23 -24.12 -15.43
C VAL A 113 -0.32 -22.67 -14.96
N GLU A 114 -1.23 -21.91 -15.56
CA GLU A 114 -1.63 -20.57 -15.11
C GLU A 114 -2.57 -20.56 -13.89
N CYS A 115 -2.73 -19.41 -13.23
CA CYS A 115 -3.61 -19.25 -12.07
C CYS A 115 -5.08 -19.60 -12.35
N ARG A 116 -5.58 -19.30 -13.56
CA ARG A 116 -6.96 -19.62 -13.96
C ARG A 116 -7.27 -21.12 -13.97
N HIS A 117 -6.23 -21.95 -14.07
CA HIS A 117 -6.34 -23.40 -14.12
C HIS A 117 -6.38 -24.06 -12.74
N ARG A 118 -5.98 -23.36 -11.68
CA ARG A 118 -5.72 -23.99 -10.39
C ARG A 118 -6.95 -23.96 -9.48
N LEU A 119 -7.29 -25.13 -8.93
CA LEU A 119 -8.30 -25.28 -7.88
C LEU A 119 -7.66 -25.08 -6.51
N GLU A 120 -7.06 -23.91 -6.29
CA GLU A 120 -6.47 -23.51 -5.01
C GLU A 120 -7.50 -22.73 -4.19
N VAL A 121 -7.76 -23.19 -2.96
CA VAL A 121 -8.42 -22.32 -1.98
C VAL A 121 -7.41 -21.22 -1.73
N ALA A 122 -7.81 -19.96 -1.94
CA ALA A 122 -7.04 -18.86 -1.40
C ALA A 122 -6.85 -19.17 0.09
N VAL A 123 -5.65 -19.61 0.48
CA VAL A 123 -5.18 -19.46 1.85
C VAL A 123 -5.62 -18.05 2.21
N PRO A 124 -6.32 -17.82 3.33
CA PRO A 124 -6.64 -16.46 3.71
C PRO A 124 -5.30 -15.75 3.80
N LYS A 125 -4.92 -15.04 2.72
CA LYS A 125 -4.11 -13.84 2.79
C LYS A 125 -4.85 -13.11 3.87
N LYS A 126 -4.23 -13.08 5.05
CA LYS A 126 -4.64 -12.31 6.21
C LYS A 126 -5.42 -11.16 5.63
N LYS A 127 -6.77 -11.22 5.70
CA LYS A 127 -7.61 -10.16 5.13
C LYS A 127 -6.93 -8.93 5.69
N MET A 128 -6.36 -8.07 4.85
CA MET A 128 -6.01 -6.75 5.35
C MET A 128 -7.27 -6.32 6.07
N PRO A 129 -7.19 -6.01 7.36
CA PRO A 129 -8.38 -5.74 8.13
C PRO A 129 -9.16 -4.72 7.31
N SER A 130 -10.45 -4.98 7.19
CA SER A 130 -11.45 -4.02 6.72
C SER A 130 -11.07 -2.58 7.07
N PRO A 131 -11.55 -1.55 6.35
CA PRO A 131 -11.16 -0.13 6.49
C PRO A 131 -11.12 0.45 7.92
N ALA A 132 -11.64 -0.27 8.92
CA ALA A 132 -11.58 -0.03 10.35
C ALA A 132 -10.20 0.11 11.02
N TRP A 133 -9.06 -0.16 10.37
CA TRP A 133 -7.77 -0.02 11.07
C TRP A 133 -7.29 1.43 11.19
N MET A 134 -7.72 2.32 10.28
CA MET A 134 -7.31 3.72 10.26
C MET A 134 -8.51 4.64 10.46
N LEU A 135 -8.59 5.22 11.66
CA LEU A 135 -9.67 6.15 12.00
C LEU A 135 -9.47 7.52 11.32
N PRO A 136 -10.56 8.18 10.86
CA PRO A 136 -10.47 9.39 10.05
C PRO A 136 -9.92 10.60 10.83
N TYR A 137 -10.17 10.67 12.14
CA TYR A 137 -9.74 11.80 12.96
C TYR A 137 -8.36 11.55 13.59
N ALA A 138 -7.47 12.54 13.50
CA ALA A 138 -6.11 12.44 14.04
C ALA A 138 -6.09 12.20 15.56
N CYS A 139 -7.03 12.77 16.30
CA CYS A 139 -7.15 12.56 17.74
C CYS A 139 -7.52 11.12 18.15
N GLN A 140 -7.91 10.27 17.21
CA GLN A 140 -8.27 8.87 17.46
C GLN A 140 -7.16 7.89 17.11
N ARG A 141 -5.99 8.38 16.68
CA ARG A 141 -4.84 7.55 16.30
C ARG A 141 -3.55 8.05 16.94
N PRO A 142 -2.67 7.16 17.42
CA PRO A 142 -1.34 7.55 17.85
C PRO A 142 -0.48 7.90 16.63
N THR A 143 0.13 9.08 16.65
CA THR A 143 1.09 9.52 15.63
C THR A 143 2.45 9.71 16.30
N PRO A 144 3.39 8.75 16.17
CA PRO A 144 4.71 8.87 16.77
C PRO A 144 5.52 9.98 16.10
N LEU A 145 6.48 10.55 16.83
CA LEU A 145 7.37 11.58 16.30
C LEU A 145 8.23 11.05 15.14
N VAL A 146 8.77 9.84 15.29
CA VAL A 146 9.49 9.13 14.23
C VAL A 146 8.52 8.13 13.60
N HIS A 147 8.33 8.23 12.28
CA HIS A 147 7.39 7.41 11.53
C HIS A 147 8.02 6.88 10.24
N HIS A 148 7.34 5.92 9.60
CA HIS A 148 7.91 5.15 8.48
C HIS A 148 7.83 5.83 7.11
N ASN A 149 6.95 6.81 6.96
CA ASN A 149 6.54 7.35 5.65
C ASN A 149 6.98 8.80 5.41
N ALA A 150 8.15 9.20 5.91
CA ALA A 150 8.65 10.58 5.86
C ALA A 150 8.61 11.22 4.46
N SER A 151 9.22 10.57 3.46
CA SER A 151 9.25 11.07 2.08
C SER A 151 7.84 11.30 1.51
N LEU A 152 6.92 10.38 1.77
CA LEU A 152 5.54 10.46 1.29
C LEU A 152 4.75 11.56 2.01
N SER A 153 4.87 11.66 3.33
CA SER A 153 4.18 12.71 4.08
C SER A 153 4.72 14.11 3.77
N GLU A 154 6.04 14.27 3.62
CA GLU A 154 6.68 15.55 3.29
C GLU A 154 6.28 16.05 1.90
N ALA A 155 6.10 15.14 0.94
CA ALA A 155 5.59 15.47 -0.38
C ALA A 155 4.15 16.01 -0.30
N LEU A 156 3.26 15.34 0.43
CA LEU A 156 1.89 15.82 0.63
C LEU A 156 1.85 17.13 1.43
N GLU A 157 2.73 17.32 2.41
CA GLU A 157 2.88 18.58 3.14
C GLU A 157 3.36 19.72 2.25
N THR A 158 4.25 19.44 1.29
CA THR A 158 4.67 20.44 0.29
C THR A 158 3.47 20.90 -0.55
N LEU A 159 2.61 19.96 -0.98
CA LEU A 159 1.36 20.30 -1.67
C LEU A 159 0.38 21.05 -0.77
N ALA A 160 0.32 20.71 0.52
CA ALA A 160 -0.51 21.41 1.49
C ALA A 160 -0.05 22.86 1.72
N GLU A 161 1.25 23.08 1.93
CA GLU A 161 1.86 24.40 2.05
C GLU A 161 1.57 25.25 0.80
N ALA A 162 1.81 24.70 -0.40
CA ALA A 162 1.53 25.40 -1.66
C ALA A 162 0.05 25.75 -1.84
N ALA A 163 -0.86 24.81 -1.53
CA ALA A 163 -2.29 25.08 -1.55
C ALA A 163 -2.69 26.19 -0.56
N GLY A 164 -2.04 26.25 0.61
CA GLY A 164 -2.23 27.34 1.56
C GLY A 164 -1.78 28.69 1.01
N PHE A 165 -0.65 28.74 0.31
CA PHE A 165 -0.18 29.95 -0.36
C PHE A 165 -1.09 30.42 -1.49
N ASP A 166 -1.80 29.51 -2.14
CA ASP A 166 -2.80 29.81 -3.17
C ASP A 166 -4.20 30.12 -2.59
N GLY A 167 -4.33 30.20 -1.25
CA GLY A 167 -5.62 30.44 -0.58
C GLY A 167 -6.62 29.27 -0.67
N SER A 168 -6.16 28.09 -1.09
CA SER A 168 -6.97 26.87 -1.25
C SER A 168 -7.04 26.06 0.05
N GLU A 169 -7.70 26.60 1.08
CA GLU A 169 -7.79 25.99 2.42
C GLU A 169 -8.31 24.54 2.40
N GLY A 170 -9.32 24.25 1.58
CA GLY A 170 -9.87 22.90 1.47
C GLY A 170 -8.86 21.86 0.96
N ARG A 171 -8.04 22.23 -0.02
CA ARG A 171 -6.94 21.37 -0.51
C ARG A 171 -5.84 21.24 0.53
N GLN A 172 -5.45 22.35 1.15
CA GLN A 172 -4.44 22.37 2.22
C GLN A 172 -4.79 21.39 3.33
N ILE A 173 -6.02 21.48 3.86
CA ILE A 173 -6.49 20.58 4.93
C ILE A 173 -6.53 19.12 4.45
N SER A 174 -6.96 18.88 3.21
CA SER A 174 -7.03 17.52 2.65
C SER A 174 -5.65 16.87 2.56
N PHE A 175 -4.65 17.58 2.07
CA PHE A 175 -3.28 17.09 2.00
C PHE A 175 -2.64 16.89 3.39
N TYR A 176 -2.85 17.82 4.34
CA TYR A 176 -2.39 17.62 5.71
C TYR A 176 -3.02 16.39 6.38
N ARG A 177 -4.31 16.15 6.14
CA ARG A 177 -4.99 14.95 6.66
C ARG A 177 -4.43 13.67 6.07
N ALA A 178 -4.17 13.64 4.76
CA ALA A 178 -3.55 12.50 4.10
C ALA A 178 -2.10 12.26 4.62
N ALA A 179 -1.30 13.32 4.76
CA ALA A 179 0.03 13.24 5.38
C ALA A 179 -0.03 12.70 6.81
N SER A 180 -0.93 13.22 7.65
CA SER A 180 -1.14 12.76 9.03
C SER A 180 -1.56 11.28 9.12
N VAL A 181 -2.33 10.78 8.14
CA VAL A 181 -2.63 9.34 8.04
C VAL A 181 -1.36 8.53 7.76
N LEU A 182 -0.50 8.96 6.84
CA LEU A 182 0.78 8.28 6.55
C LEU A 182 1.72 8.22 7.75
N LYS A 183 1.78 9.30 8.53
CA LYS A 183 2.59 9.37 9.77
C LYS A 183 2.12 8.37 10.82
N ALA A 184 0.84 8.02 10.84
CA ALA A 184 0.25 7.10 11.80
C ALA A 184 0.29 5.62 11.38
N LEU A 185 0.74 5.31 10.15
CA LEU A 185 0.82 3.91 9.71
C LEU A 185 1.97 3.18 10.43
N PRO A 186 1.79 1.91 10.85
CA PRO A 186 2.78 1.13 11.61
C PRO A 186 3.91 0.57 10.75
N SER A 187 3.90 0.81 9.44
CA SER A 187 4.90 0.31 8.50
C SER A 187 5.05 1.23 7.30
N PRO A 188 6.16 1.14 6.56
CA PRO A 188 6.31 1.82 5.28
C PRO A 188 5.22 1.39 4.29
N VAL A 189 4.72 2.35 3.51
CA VAL A 189 3.93 2.08 2.31
C VAL A 189 4.88 1.71 1.18
N THR A 190 4.67 0.55 0.57
CA THR A 190 5.47 0.01 -0.53
C THR A 190 4.64 -0.27 -1.78
N ALA A 191 3.31 -0.25 -1.67
CA ALA A 191 2.40 -0.52 -2.77
C ALA A 191 1.12 0.32 -2.65
N LEU A 192 0.61 0.78 -3.79
CA LEU A 192 -0.58 1.64 -3.85
C LEU A 192 -1.83 0.97 -3.24
N SER A 193 -1.93 -0.35 -3.32
CA SER A 193 -3.03 -1.13 -2.72
C SER A 193 -3.16 -0.94 -1.21
N GLN A 194 -2.09 -0.56 -0.51
CA GLN A 194 -2.11 -0.28 0.94
C GLN A 194 -2.83 1.03 1.28
N LEU A 195 -3.02 1.93 0.31
CA LEU A 195 -3.79 3.16 0.49
C LEU A 195 -5.30 2.94 0.34
N GLN A 196 -5.71 1.79 -0.22
CA GLN A 196 -7.11 1.51 -0.49
C GLN A 196 -7.91 1.45 0.83
N GLY A 197 -8.91 2.31 0.94
CA GLY A 197 -9.75 2.41 2.13
C GLY A 197 -9.18 3.26 3.26
N LEU A 198 -8.01 3.89 3.07
CA LEU A 198 -7.53 4.91 4.01
C LEU A 198 -8.37 6.20 3.89
N PRO A 199 -8.70 6.84 5.02
CA PRO A 199 -9.41 8.11 4.99
C PRO A 199 -8.54 9.21 4.37
N HIS A 200 -9.18 10.18 3.71
CA HIS A 200 -8.54 11.35 3.09
C HIS A 200 -7.62 11.06 1.89
N PHE A 201 -7.53 9.81 1.44
CA PHE A 201 -6.84 9.43 0.21
C PHE A 201 -7.80 9.45 -0.98
N GLY A 202 -7.84 10.60 -1.67
CA GLY A 202 -8.48 10.73 -2.98
C GLY A 202 -7.53 10.38 -4.14
N GLU A 203 -8.05 10.43 -5.36
CA GLU A 203 -7.29 10.15 -6.60
C GLU A 203 -5.96 10.91 -6.67
N HIS A 204 -5.97 12.20 -6.35
CA HIS A 204 -4.77 13.05 -6.41
C HIS A 204 -3.70 12.61 -5.39
N SER A 205 -4.06 12.39 -4.13
CA SER A 205 -3.11 11.93 -3.11
C SER A 205 -2.57 10.54 -3.42
N CYS A 206 -3.41 9.65 -3.96
CA CYS A 206 -3.00 8.33 -4.43
C CYS A 206 -2.00 8.42 -5.60
N ARG A 207 -2.24 9.29 -6.59
CA ARG A 207 -1.32 9.53 -7.71
C ARG A 207 0.05 10.00 -7.23
N VAL A 208 0.08 10.98 -6.31
CA VAL A 208 1.34 11.52 -5.76
C VAL A 208 2.14 10.43 -5.06
N VAL A 209 1.49 9.60 -4.23
CA VAL A 209 2.17 8.47 -3.57
C VAL A 209 2.61 7.44 -4.60
N GLN A 210 1.82 7.14 -5.62
CA GLN A 210 2.20 6.21 -6.69
C GLN A 210 3.48 6.66 -7.40
N GLU A 211 3.55 7.91 -7.84
CA GLU A 211 4.74 8.45 -8.51
C GLU A 211 5.99 8.35 -7.61
N LEU A 212 5.85 8.67 -6.32
CA LEU A 212 6.95 8.56 -5.35
C LEU A 212 7.40 7.12 -5.14
N LEU A 213 6.49 6.14 -5.17
CA LEU A 213 6.83 4.73 -5.04
C LEU A 213 7.51 4.18 -6.32
N GLU A 214 7.07 4.63 -7.49
CA GLU A 214 7.55 4.14 -8.79
C GLU A 214 8.88 4.79 -9.21
N HIS A 215 9.01 6.11 -9.00
CA HIS A 215 10.11 6.91 -9.52
C HIS A 215 11.00 7.53 -8.43
N GLY A 216 10.58 7.47 -7.16
CA GLY A 216 11.26 8.14 -6.05
C GLY A 216 11.02 9.66 -5.98
N VAL A 217 10.37 10.23 -6.99
CA VAL A 217 10.06 11.66 -7.13
C VAL A 217 8.64 11.83 -7.69
N CYS A 218 8.03 12.99 -7.42
CA CYS A 218 6.75 13.38 -8.01
C CYS A 218 6.95 14.72 -8.73
N ASP A 219 6.69 14.75 -10.03
CA ASP A 219 6.97 15.92 -10.89
C ASP A 219 6.21 17.17 -10.45
N GLU A 220 4.98 16.99 -9.95
CA GLU A 220 4.18 18.08 -9.39
C GLU A 220 4.84 18.71 -8.16
N VAL A 221 5.33 17.86 -7.24
CA VAL A 221 5.97 18.31 -6.00
C VAL A 221 7.28 19.04 -6.32
N GLU A 222 8.09 18.49 -7.22
CA GLU A 222 9.35 19.12 -7.62
C GLU A 222 9.12 20.44 -8.36
N ARG A 223 8.13 20.50 -9.27
CA ARG A 223 7.74 21.75 -9.93
C ARG A 223 7.31 22.82 -8.92
N ILE A 224 6.58 22.45 -7.88
CA ILE A 224 6.18 23.38 -6.81
C ILE A 224 7.41 23.87 -6.04
N ARG A 225 8.29 22.96 -5.61
CA ARG A 225 9.52 23.30 -4.86
C ARG A 225 10.43 24.25 -5.63
N LEU A 226 10.52 24.08 -6.94
CA LEU A 226 11.32 24.91 -7.83
C LEU A 226 10.64 26.20 -8.28
N SER A 227 9.35 26.38 -7.98
CA SER A 227 8.64 27.59 -8.40
C SER A 227 9.06 28.81 -7.56
N GLU A 228 9.36 29.92 -8.24
CA GLU A 228 9.67 31.22 -7.61
C GLU A 228 8.57 31.63 -6.62
N ARG A 229 7.31 31.37 -7.00
CA ARG A 229 6.12 31.61 -6.19
C ARG A 229 6.21 30.91 -4.84
N TYR A 230 6.40 29.59 -4.83
CA TYR A 230 6.46 28.82 -3.59
C TYR A 230 7.66 29.21 -2.73
N GLN A 231 8.84 29.39 -3.34
CA GLN A 231 10.06 29.77 -2.63
C GLN A 231 9.92 31.15 -1.96
N THR A 232 9.39 32.14 -2.69
CA THR A 232 9.19 33.50 -2.15
C THR A 232 8.14 33.49 -1.04
N MET A 233 7.01 32.79 -1.24
CA MET A 233 5.98 32.70 -0.21
C MET A 233 6.47 32.00 1.04
N LYS A 234 7.25 30.93 0.88
CA LYS A 234 7.87 30.21 2.01
C LYS A 234 8.86 31.10 2.76
N LEU A 235 9.70 31.85 2.06
CA LEU A 235 10.61 32.82 2.65
C LEU A 235 9.85 33.89 3.45
N PHE A 236 8.86 34.55 2.84
CA PHE A 236 8.14 35.64 3.49
C PHE A 236 7.29 35.18 4.66
N THR A 237 6.61 34.04 4.56
CA THR A 237 5.76 33.52 5.65
C THR A 237 6.55 32.94 6.82
N GLN A 238 7.87 32.77 6.70
CA GLN A 238 8.75 32.44 7.82
C GLN A 238 9.13 33.66 8.67
N ILE A 239 8.89 34.89 8.18
CA ILE A 239 9.14 36.12 8.93
C ILE A 239 8.05 36.31 9.99
N PHE A 240 8.45 36.49 11.24
CA PHE A 240 7.50 36.76 12.33
C PHE A 240 6.65 38.01 12.05
N GLY A 241 5.33 37.88 12.13
CA GLY A 241 4.38 38.95 11.79
C GLY A 241 3.96 39.00 10.31
N VAL A 242 4.38 38.03 9.49
CA VAL A 242 3.99 37.93 8.08
C VAL A 242 3.15 36.67 7.84
N GLY A 243 1.87 36.87 7.53
CA GLY A 243 0.98 35.80 7.10
C GLY A 243 0.88 35.69 5.57
N VAL A 244 0.17 34.66 5.10
CA VAL A 244 -0.03 34.38 3.65
C VAL A 244 -0.53 35.60 2.88
N ARG A 245 -1.50 36.35 3.42
CA ARG A 245 -2.07 37.53 2.73
C ARG A 245 -1.02 38.63 2.50
N THR A 246 -0.18 38.89 3.50
CA THR A 246 0.88 39.91 3.39
C THR A 246 1.98 39.45 2.45
N ALA A 247 2.41 38.19 2.58
CA ALA A 247 3.39 37.59 1.67
C ALA A 247 2.90 37.62 0.20
N ASP A 248 1.63 37.34 -0.02
CA ASP A 248 1.03 37.38 -1.37
C ASP A 248 1.01 38.80 -1.94
N GLN A 249 0.62 39.80 -1.13
CA GLN A 249 0.67 41.20 -1.54
C GLN A 249 2.09 41.65 -1.89
N TRP A 250 3.10 41.23 -1.14
CA TRP A 250 4.50 41.53 -1.45
C TRP A 250 4.95 40.84 -2.73
N TYR A 251 4.58 39.58 -2.92
CA TYR A 251 4.86 38.85 -4.15
C TYR A 251 4.24 39.54 -5.38
N GLN A 252 2.98 39.96 -5.29
CA GLN A 252 2.28 40.68 -6.37
C GLN A 252 2.91 42.03 -6.69
N LYS A 253 3.57 42.67 -5.71
CA LYS A 253 4.35 43.91 -5.90
C LYS A 253 5.74 43.68 -6.50
N GLY A 254 6.12 42.43 -6.77
CA GLY A 254 7.41 42.08 -7.34
C GLY A 254 8.53 41.83 -6.32
N LEU A 255 8.23 41.86 -5.02
CA LEU A 255 9.24 41.56 -3.99
C LEU A 255 9.52 40.05 -3.94
N ARG A 256 10.78 39.67 -3.83
CA ARG A 256 11.29 38.28 -3.84
C ARG A 256 12.26 37.97 -2.72
N THR A 257 12.97 38.97 -2.21
CA THR A 257 14.06 38.79 -1.25
C THR A 257 13.79 39.50 0.08
N LEU A 258 14.57 39.18 1.11
CA LEU A 258 14.51 39.92 2.38
C LEU A 258 15.02 41.35 2.24
N ASP A 259 15.97 41.60 1.33
CA ASP A 259 16.53 42.93 1.08
C ASP A 259 15.49 43.87 0.47
N ASP A 260 14.64 43.36 -0.43
CA ASP A 260 13.50 44.10 -0.99
C ASP A 260 12.56 44.62 0.12
N LEU A 261 12.43 43.86 1.22
CA LEU A 261 11.62 44.25 2.38
C LEU A 261 12.32 45.29 3.26
N GLN A 262 13.65 45.29 3.31
CA GLN A 262 14.42 46.28 4.05
C GLN A 262 14.31 47.67 3.40
N GLU A 263 14.29 47.74 2.06
CA GLU A 263 14.06 48.98 1.32
C GLU A 263 12.66 49.56 1.58
N GLU A 264 11.67 48.68 1.76
CA GLU A 264 10.28 49.02 2.09
C GLU A 264 10.02 49.09 3.61
N SER A 265 11.06 49.14 4.44
CA SER A 265 10.98 49.07 5.91
C SER A 265 10.02 50.09 6.55
N HIS A 266 9.84 51.25 5.93
CA HIS A 266 8.91 52.29 6.38
C HIS A 266 7.44 51.85 6.35
N ARG A 267 7.08 50.87 5.52
CA ARG A 267 5.71 50.31 5.40
C ARG A 267 5.46 49.09 6.29
N LEU A 268 6.51 48.55 6.90
CA LEU A 268 6.41 47.38 7.77
C LEU A 268 5.82 47.75 9.13
N THR A 269 4.97 46.86 9.66
CA THR A 269 4.50 46.97 11.04
C THR A 269 5.66 46.75 12.03
N GLN A 270 5.52 47.18 13.28
CA GLN A 270 6.56 46.97 14.30
C GLN A 270 6.87 45.48 14.50
N GLN A 271 5.86 44.61 14.42
CA GLN A 271 6.04 43.16 14.50
C GLN A 271 6.89 42.63 13.34
N GLN A 272 6.61 43.08 12.11
CA GLN A 272 7.36 42.68 10.91
C GLN A 272 8.79 43.21 10.92
N LYS A 273 9.01 44.43 11.42
CA LYS A 273 10.35 44.99 11.60
C LYS A 273 11.18 44.13 12.55
N ALA A 274 10.63 43.77 13.71
CA ALA A 274 11.30 42.86 14.65
C ALA A 274 11.53 41.48 14.04
N GLY A 275 10.55 40.94 13.32
CA GLY A 275 10.67 39.66 12.62
C GLY A 275 11.75 39.64 11.55
N LEU A 276 11.90 40.72 10.80
CA LEU A 276 12.96 40.87 9.78
C LEU A 276 14.33 41.08 10.43
N GLN A 277 14.41 41.92 11.45
CA GLN A 277 15.64 42.23 12.17
C GLN A 277 16.25 40.98 12.84
N HIS A 278 15.41 40.11 13.42
CA HIS A 278 15.83 38.90 14.11
C HIS A 278 15.58 37.63 13.30
N HIS A 279 15.38 37.74 11.98
CA HIS A 279 14.99 36.60 11.13
C HIS A 279 15.96 35.42 11.25
N GLN A 280 17.27 35.69 11.29
CA GLN A 280 18.28 34.65 11.38
C GLN A 280 18.19 33.86 12.69
N ASP A 281 18.10 34.56 13.83
CA ASP A 281 17.97 33.94 15.15
C ASP A 281 16.64 33.19 15.30
N LEU A 282 15.55 33.78 14.81
CA LEU A 282 14.22 33.17 14.86
C LEU A 282 14.10 31.92 13.96
N SER A 283 14.90 31.85 12.89
CA SER A 283 14.99 30.71 11.99
C SER A 283 15.93 29.61 12.51
N ALA A 284 16.79 29.92 13.48
CA ALA A 284 17.66 28.93 14.09
C ALA A 284 16.86 27.89 14.88
N LEU A 285 17.40 26.66 14.95
CA LEU A 285 16.83 25.60 15.75
C LEU A 285 17.06 25.89 17.22
N ILE A 286 15.97 25.94 17.99
CA ILE A 286 15.98 25.99 19.44
C ILE A 286 16.15 24.57 19.98
N LEU A 287 17.19 24.36 20.78
CA LEU A 287 17.49 23.12 21.47
C LEU A 287 16.72 23.01 22.78
N ARG A 288 16.51 21.78 23.25
CA ARG A 288 15.85 21.55 24.55
C ARG A 288 16.55 22.28 25.72
N SER A 289 17.88 22.34 25.72
CA SER A 289 18.65 23.05 26.74
C SER A 289 18.35 24.56 26.78
N GLU A 290 18.12 25.17 25.62
CA GLU A 290 17.76 26.60 25.54
C GLU A 290 16.35 26.82 26.07
N VAL A 291 15.42 25.90 25.77
CA VAL A 291 14.05 25.94 26.32
C VAL A 291 14.03 25.74 27.83
N GLU A 292 14.84 24.83 28.36
CA GLU A 292 14.98 24.62 29.81
C GLU A 292 15.55 25.86 30.50
N ALA A 293 16.53 26.53 29.89
CA ALA A 293 17.04 27.82 30.40
C ALA A 293 15.98 28.92 30.37
N LEU A 294 15.20 29.04 29.29
CA LEU A 294 14.09 29.98 29.20
C LEU A 294 12.99 29.68 30.24
N GLN A 295 12.69 28.41 30.46
CA GLN A 295 11.71 28.00 31.47
C GLN A 295 12.13 28.46 32.87
N GLN A 296 13.41 28.34 33.25
CA GLN A 296 13.91 28.83 34.54
C GLN A 296 13.73 30.34 34.72
N VAL A 297 13.99 31.12 33.67
CA VAL A 297 13.80 32.58 33.69
C VAL A 297 12.31 32.93 33.88
N VAL A 298 11.42 32.23 33.17
CA VAL A 298 9.97 32.43 33.29
C VAL A 298 9.47 32.00 34.66
N GLU A 299 9.92 30.87 35.19
CA GLU A 299 9.58 30.38 36.53
C GLU A 299 9.98 31.37 37.63
N ALA A 300 11.18 31.93 37.55
CA ALA A 300 11.64 32.95 38.49
C ALA A 300 10.75 34.20 38.45
N ALA A 301 10.45 34.72 37.25
CA ALA A 301 9.60 35.90 37.08
C ALA A 301 8.15 35.65 37.53
N VAL A 302 7.59 34.49 37.21
CA VAL A 302 6.22 34.09 37.62
C VAL A 302 6.14 33.93 39.14
N THR A 303 7.15 33.32 39.76
CA THR A 303 7.20 33.15 41.23
C THR A 303 7.26 34.51 41.93
N GLN A 304 8.00 35.46 41.37
CA GLN A 304 8.06 36.83 41.90
C GLN A 304 6.72 37.57 41.75
N ALA A 305 6.03 37.38 40.62
CA ALA A 305 4.75 38.03 40.36
C ALA A 305 3.58 37.42 41.14
N LEU A 306 3.55 36.09 41.27
CA LEU A 306 2.50 35.35 41.95
C LEU A 306 3.07 34.09 42.63
N PRO A 307 3.41 34.16 43.93
CA PRO A 307 3.87 33.01 44.69
C PRO A 307 2.84 31.86 44.66
N GLY A 308 3.30 30.65 44.31
CA GLY A 308 2.46 29.45 44.21
C GLY A 308 1.92 29.16 42.80
N ALA A 309 2.16 30.02 41.82
CA ALA A 309 1.87 29.72 40.42
C ALA A 309 2.85 28.65 39.85
N THR A 310 2.38 27.87 38.88
CA THR A 310 3.17 26.82 38.21
C THR A 310 3.41 27.16 36.75
N VAL A 311 4.61 26.89 36.26
CA VAL A 311 4.96 26.96 34.84
C VAL A 311 5.09 25.54 34.30
N THR A 312 4.61 25.30 33.08
CA THR A 312 4.70 23.98 32.45
C THR A 312 5.00 24.14 30.97
N LEU A 313 6.05 23.47 30.52
CA LEU A 313 6.43 23.45 29.11
C LEU A 313 5.34 22.78 28.24
N ALA A 314 4.99 23.43 27.13
CA ALA A 314 3.96 22.99 26.20
C ALA A 314 4.53 22.79 24.77
N GLY A 315 3.66 22.79 23.75
CA GLY A 315 4.05 22.71 22.34
C GLY A 315 4.82 21.44 21.97
N GLY A 316 5.69 21.55 20.97
CA GLY A 316 6.45 20.41 20.44
C GLY A 316 7.43 19.76 21.41
N PHE A 317 8.02 20.52 22.34
CA PHE A 317 8.89 19.94 23.36
C PHE A 317 8.12 19.03 24.33
N ARG A 318 6.88 19.37 24.68
CA ARG A 318 5.99 18.46 25.44
C ARG A 318 5.67 17.17 24.66
N ARG A 319 5.68 17.24 23.32
CA ARG A 319 5.53 16.06 22.43
C ARG A 319 6.88 15.39 22.11
N ALA A 320 7.88 15.62 22.95
CA ALA A 320 9.21 15.03 22.88
C ALA A 320 10.08 15.44 21.68
N LEU A 321 9.83 16.58 21.03
CA LEU A 321 10.80 17.17 20.10
C LEU A 321 12.13 17.45 20.80
N SER A 322 13.23 17.17 20.11
CA SER A 322 14.60 17.53 20.54
C SER A 322 14.95 18.96 20.18
N CYS A 323 14.42 19.47 19.07
CA CYS A 323 14.57 20.85 18.60
C CYS A 323 13.35 21.30 17.76
N THR A 324 13.18 22.62 17.63
CA THR A 324 12.16 23.26 16.78
C THR A 324 12.60 24.69 16.42
N THR A 325 11.94 25.37 15.49
CA THR A 325 12.15 26.81 15.26
C THR A 325 11.09 27.63 16.00
N SER A 326 11.42 28.88 16.36
CA SER A 326 10.46 29.80 17.02
C SER A 326 9.24 30.14 16.14
N THR A 327 9.41 30.04 14.83
CA THR A 327 8.42 30.35 13.80
C THR A 327 7.69 29.12 13.27
N SER A 328 7.97 27.93 13.81
CA SER A 328 7.27 26.69 13.47
C SER A 328 5.76 26.86 13.69
N THR A 329 5.01 26.98 12.59
CA THR A 329 3.55 26.99 12.65
C THR A 329 3.05 25.59 13.00
N ALA A 330 1.98 25.54 13.81
CA ALA A 330 1.32 24.31 14.27
C ALA A 330 0.92 23.32 13.15
N SER A 331 0.97 23.74 11.88
CA SER A 331 0.67 22.94 10.69
C SER A 331 1.59 21.72 10.51
N ARG A 332 2.84 21.78 11.02
CA ARG A 332 3.77 20.62 11.01
C ARG A 332 3.54 19.66 12.18
N GLU A 333 2.65 20.02 13.10
CA GLU A 333 2.61 19.46 14.46
C GLU A 333 1.42 18.53 14.75
N THR A 334 0.65 18.13 13.73
CA THR A 334 -0.48 17.17 13.82
C THR A 334 -0.50 16.15 12.68
#